data_AF-A0A1G2WKI4-F1
#
_entry.id   AF-A0A1G2WKI4-F1
#
_cell.length_a   1.000
_cell.length_b   1.000
_cell.length_c   1.000
_cell.angle_alpha   90.00
_cell.angle_beta   90.00
_cell.angle_gamma   90.00
#
_symmetry.space_group_name_H-M   'P 1'
#
loop_
_entity.id
_entity.type
_entity.pdbx_description
1 polymer ?
#
loop_
_entity_poly.entity_id
_entity_poly.type
_entity_poly.pdbx_seq_one_letter_code
_entity_poly.pdbx_strand_id
1 'polypeptide(L)'
;MNTLSSDTHPEIERLHIELIRKTPISRRLQMVASLVKTTRQLSWQGICERYPHDTEEARIERFLTLLYKDNILARKVASFLAQRREADMK
;
A
#
# COMPACT_ATOMS: atom_id res chain seq x y z
N MET A 1 5.23 19.71 20.71
CA MET A 1 5.42 18.68 19.68
C MET A 1 4.50 17.54 20.07
N ASN A 2 3.56 17.14 19.22
CA ASN A 2 2.65 16.04 19.54
C ASN A 2 3.42 14.72 19.37
N THR A 3 3.22 13.76 20.29
CA THR A 3 3.75 12.39 20.16
C THR A 3 3.21 11.78 18.87
N LEU A 4 4.11 11.34 17.99
CA LEU A 4 3.77 10.71 16.71
C LEU A 4 3.81 9.17 16.80
N SER A 5 4.54 8.62 17.76
CA SER A 5 4.67 7.18 18.01
C SER A 5 4.69 6.90 19.51
N SER A 6 3.58 6.38 20.03
CA SER A 6 3.39 6.14 21.48
C SER A 6 4.29 5.05 22.05
N ASP A 7 4.82 4.20 21.20
CA ASP A 7 5.77 3.12 21.49
C ASP A 7 7.25 3.56 21.36
N THR A 8 7.52 4.79 20.92
CA THR A 8 8.88 5.33 20.80
C THR A 8 9.17 6.33 21.91
N HIS A 9 10.31 6.17 22.60
CA HIS A 9 10.74 7.13 23.62
C HIS A 9 10.89 8.55 23.03
N PRO A 10 10.42 9.62 23.69
CA PRO A 10 10.34 10.96 23.09
C PRO A 10 11.67 11.51 22.55
N GLU A 11 12.79 11.16 23.18
CA GLU A 11 14.12 11.57 22.71
C GLU A 11 14.51 10.87 21.40
N ILE A 12 14.15 9.60 21.25
CA ILE A 12 14.41 8.81 20.04
C ILE A 12 13.52 9.29 18.90
N GLU A 13 12.24 9.59 19.17
CA GLU A 13 11.34 10.19 18.19
C GLU A 13 11.91 11.50 17.66
N ARG A 14 12.37 12.38 18.56
CA ARG A 14 12.96 13.66 18.19
C ARG A 14 14.21 13.48 17.33
N LEU A 15 15.11 12.58 17.73
CA LEU A 15 16.33 12.26 16.97
C LEU A 15 15.98 11.77 15.56
N HIS A 16 15.04 10.84 15.43
CA HIS A 16 14.61 10.33 14.13
C HIS A 16 14.03 11.43 13.24
N ILE A 17 13.16 12.29 13.77
CA ILE A 17 12.59 13.42 13.02
C ILE A 17 13.71 14.36 12.54
N GLU A 18 14.69 14.65 13.38
CA GLU A 18 15.82 15.51 13.02
C GLU A 18 16.67 14.90 11.89
N LEU A 19 16.98 13.61 11.98
CA LEU A 19 17.72 12.89 10.94
C LEU A 19 16.97 12.88 9.60
N ILE A 20 15.65 12.64 9.64
CA ILE A 20 14.79 12.70 8.45
C ILE A 20 14.81 14.12 7.85
N ARG A 21 14.75 15.16 8.68
CA ARG A 21 14.76 16.56 8.21
C ARG A 21 16.09 16.97 7.59
N LYS A 22 17.20 16.44 8.09
CA LYS A 22 18.56 16.66 7.55
C LYS A 22 18.82 15.89 6.25
N THR A 23 18.00 14.89 5.93
CA THR A 23 18.16 14.06 4.72
C THR A 23 17.75 14.86 3.46
N PRO A 24 18.50 14.75 2.33
CA PRO A 24 18.12 15.38 1.07
C PRO A 24 16.71 15.02 0.62
N ILE A 25 16.00 15.96 -0.01
CA ILE A 25 14.60 15.77 -0.45
C ILE A 25 14.46 14.54 -1.36
N SER A 26 15.37 14.38 -2.32
CA SER A 26 15.40 13.22 -3.24
C SER A 26 15.46 11.89 -2.48
N ARG A 27 16.29 11.82 -1.43
CA ARG A 27 16.41 10.62 -0.60
C ARG A 27 15.15 10.35 0.21
N ARG A 28 14.50 11.39 0.76
CA ARG A 28 13.20 11.23 1.44
C ARG A 28 12.12 10.70 0.49
N LEU A 29 12.06 11.22 -0.73
CA LEU A 29 11.13 10.74 -1.75
C LEU A 29 11.41 9.28 -2.13
N GLN A 30 12.68 8.88 -2.23
CA GLN A 30 13.06 7.49 -2.46
C GLN A 30 12.60 6.57 -1.32
N MET A 31 12.76 7.01 -0.06
CA MET A 31 12.27 6.26 1.11
C MET A 31 10.74 6.10 1.08
N VAL A 32 10.00 7.17 0.75
CA VAL A 32 8.54 7.11 0.61
C VAL A 32 8.13 6.16 -0.53
N ALA A 33 8.78 6.23 -1.68
CA ALA A 33 8.49 5.32 -2.80
C ALA A 33 8.75 3.85 -2.44
N SER A 34 9.86 3.58 -1.75
CA SER A 34 10.20 2.25 -1.23
C SER A 34 9.17 1.75 -0.23
N LEU A 35 8.73 2.60 0.70
CA LEU A 35 7.68 2.28 1.67
C LEU A 35 6.36 1.96 0.97
N VAL A 36 5.90 2.80 0.04
CA VAL A 36 4.67 2.58 -0.73
C VAL A 36 4.70 1.24 -1.46
N LYS A 37 5.81 0.91 -2.13
CA LYS A 37 5.99 -0.38 -2.81
C LYS A 37 5.86 -1.54 -1.83
N THR A 38 6.58 -1.47 -0.71
CA THR A 38 6.61 -2.53 0.30
C THR A 38 5.23 -2.74 0.92
N THR A 39 4.55 -1.67 1.33
CA THR A 39 3.22 -1.76 1.94
C THR A 39 2.19 -2.33 0.97
N ARG A 40 2.25 -1.97 -0.33
CA ARG A 40 1.38 -2.56 -1.35
C ARG A 40 1.62 -4.07 -1.50
N GLN A 41 2.89 -4.48 -1.56
CA GLN A 41 3.26 -5.89 -1.67
C GLN A 41 2.78 -6.70 -0.46
N LEU A 42 3.04 -6.21 0.76
CA LEU A 42 2.61 -6.87 1.99
C LEU A 42 1.08 -6.94 2.09
N SER A 43 0.37 -5.88 1.69
CA SER A 43 -1.09 -5.87 1.66
C SER A 43 -1.64 -6.90 0.67
N TRP A 44 -1.05 -7.01 -0.52
CA TRP A 44 -1.44 -8.02 -1.51
C TRP A 44 -1.20 -9.45 -1.00
N GLN A 45 -0.03 -9.70 -0.42
CA GLN A 45 0.30 -10.99 0.17
C GLN A 45 -0.70 -11.36 1.27
N GLY A 46 -0.98 -10.46 2.21
CA GLY A 46 -1.95 -10.71 3.28
C GLY A 46 -3.36 -10.96 2.78
N ILE A 47 -3.78 -10.31 1.68
CA ILE A 47 -5.07 -10.60 1.03
C ILE A 47 -5.06 -12.01 0.41
N CYS A 48 -4.00 -12.38 -0.31
CA CYS A 48 -3.88 -13.72 -0.88
C CYS A 48 -3.88 -14.83 0.17
N GLU A 49 -3.16 -14.63 1.27
CA GLU A 49 -3.10 -15.58 2.39
C GLU A 49 -4.44 -15.70 3.12
N ARG A 50 -5.16 -14.58 3.32
CA ARG A 50 -6.45 -14.57 4.00
C ARG A 50 -7.59 -15.14 3.15
N TYR A 51 -7.50 -15.02 1.83
CA TYR A 51 -8.54 -15.45 0.88
C TYR A 51 -7.98 -16.38 -0.19
N PRO A 52 -7.49 -17.59 0.18
CA PRO A 52 -6.80 -18.48 -0.73
C PRO A 52 -7.68 -19.02 -1.87
N HIS A 53 -8.99 -19.10 -1.64
CA HIS A 53 -9.98 -19.62 -2.59
C HIS A 53 -10.67 -18.53 -3.42
N ASP A 54 -10.41 -17.24 -3.15
CA ASP A 54 -10.98 -16.16 -3.94
C ASP A 54 -10.36 -16.16 -5.35
N THR A 55 -11.17 -15.80 -6.34
CA THR A 55 -10.66 -15.49 -7.68
C THR A 55 -9.70 -14.30 -7.61
N GLU A 56 -8.80 -14.18 -8.59
CA GLU A 56 -7.88 -13.06 -8.64
C GLU A 56 -8.61 -11.71 -8.74
N GLU A 57 -9.70 -11.65 -9.51
CA GLU A 57 -10.56 -10.45 -9.61
C GLU A 57 -11.11 -10.03 -8.24
N ALA A 58 -11.62 -10.97 -7.45
CA ALA A 58 -12.13 -10.68 -6.11
C ALA A 58 -11.02 -10.17 -5.17
N ARG A 59 -9.80 -10.72 -5.26
CA ARG A 59 -8.66 -10.22 -4.48
C ARG A 59 -8.24 -8.81 -4.92
N ILE A 60 -8.28 -8.51 -6.22
CA ILE A 60 -8.01 -7.17 -6.76
C ILE A 60 -9.06 -6.18 -6.26
N GLU A 61 -10.36 -6.52 -6.29
CA GLU A 61 -11.42 -5.68 -5.73
C GLU A 61 -11.14 -5.37 -4.26
N ARG A 62 -10.83 -6.38 -3.43
CA ARG A 62 -10.48 -6.18 -2.01
C ARG A 62 -9.26 -5.28 -1.83
N PHE A 63 -8.21 -5.47 -2.63
CA PHE A 63 -7.00 -4.66 -2.56
C PHE A 63 -7.28 -3.19 -2.89
N LEU A 64 -8.09 -2.92 -3.91
CA LEU A 64 -8.47 -1.57 -4.30
C LEU A 64 -9.42 -0.92 -3.29
N THR A 65 -10.35 -1.68 -2.73
CA THR A 65 -11.19 -1.23 -1.61
C THR A 65 -10.33 -0.84 -0.41
N LEU A 66 -9.31 -1.63 -0.07
CA LEU A 66 -8.39 -1.31 1.03
C LEU A 66 -7.61 -0.01 0.76
N LEU A 67 -7.13 0.17 -0.47
CA LEU A 67 -6.27 1.30 -0.83
C LEU A 67 -7.04 2.62 -0.98
N TYR A 68 -8.24 2.57 -1.55
CA TYR A 68 -9.00 3.77 -1.94
C TYR A 68 -10.27 4.00 -1.13
N LYS A 69 -10.71 3.01 -0.33
CA LYS A 69 -11.97 3.04 0.43
C LYS A 69 -13.22 3.31 -0.41
N ASP A 70 -13.18 2.91 -1.68
CA ASP A 70 -14.28 3.04 -2.63
C ASP A 70 -14.54 1.71 -3.32
N ASN A 71 -15.67 1.09 -2.99
CA ASN A 71 -16.07 -0.22 -3.53
C ASN A 71 -16.54 -0.14 -4.99
N ILE A 72 -17.10 1.00 -5.40
CA ILE A 72 -17.59 1.18 -6.78
C ILE A 72 -16.39 1.28 -7.72
N LEU A 73 -15.40 2.10 -7.34
CA LEU A 73 -14.14 2.21 -8.08
C LEU A 73 -13.42 0.86 -8.12
N ALA A 74 -13.30 0.19 -6.97
CA ALA A 74 -12.62 -1.10 -6.87
C ALA A 74 -13.19 -2.15 -7.82
N ARG A 75 -14.52 -2.33 -7.80
CA ARG A 75 -15.21 -3.30 -8.66
C ARG A 75 -15.05 -2.98 -10.15
N LYS A 76 -15.20 -1.72 -10.53
CA LYS A 76 -15.06 -1.29 -11.94
C LYS A 76 -13.66 -1.58 -12.46
N VAL A 77 -12.63 -1.25 -11.68
CA VAL A 77 -11.23 -1.47 -12.08
C VAL A 77 -10.90 -2.96 -12.10
N ALA A 78 -11.35 -3.75 -11.12
CA ALA A 78 -11.13 -5.20 -11.09
C ALA A 78 -11.72 -5.87 -12.34
N SER A 79 -12.97 -5.56 -12.68
CA SER A 79 -13.65 -6.08 -13.86
C SER A 79 -12.96 -5.67 -15.15
N PHE A 80 -12.54 -4.40 -15.26
CA PHE A 80 -11.79 -3.91 -16.42
C PHE A 80 -10.46 -4.65 -16.62
N LEU A 81 -9.72 -4.92 -15.53
CA LEU A 81 -8.46 -5.67 -15.60
C LEU A 81 -8.69 -7.14 -15.99
N ALA A 82 -9.76 -7.77 -15.50
CA ALA A 82 -10.13 -9.13 -15.89
C ALA A 82 -10.43 -9.21 -17.40
N GLN A 83 -11.25 -8.30 -17.91
CA GLN A 83 -11.58 -8.21 -19.35
C GLN A 83 -10.34 -7.99 -20.22
N ARG A 84 -9.43 -7.11 -19.78
CA ARG A 84 -8.19 -6.84 -20.53
C ARG A 84 -7.29 -8.07 -20.62
N ARG A 85 -7.17 -8.82 -19.53
CA ARG A 85 -6.38 -10.06 -19.52
C ARG A 85 -6.97 -11.13 -20.44
N GLU A 86 -8.30 -11.27 -20.47
CA GLU A 86 -8.96 -12.19 -21.41
C GLU A 86 -8.74 -11.79 -22.87
N ALA A 87 -8.68 -10.49 -23.16
CA ALA A 87 -8.37 -9.99 -24.50
C ALA A 87 -6.91 -10.27 -24.90
N ASP A 88 -5.96 -10.12 -23.98
CA ASP A 88 -4.53 -10.39 -24.23
C ASP A 88 -4.22 -11.89 -24.43
N MET A 89 -5.14 -12.80 -24.03
CA MET A 89 -5.00 -14.25 -24.17
C MET A 89 -5.60 -14.82 -25.47
N LYS A 90 -6.33 -14.00 -26.25
CA LYS A 90 -6.94 -14.38 -27.54
C LYS A 90 -6.07 -13.93 -28.70
#